data_AF-A0A7C5RFX7-F1
#
_entry.id   AF-A0A7C5RFX7-F1
#
_cell.length_a   1.000
_cell.length_b   1.000
_cell.length_c   1.000
_cell.angle_alpha   90.00
_cell.angle_beta   90.00
_cell.angle_gamma   90.00
#
_symmetry.space_group_name_H-M   'P 1'
#
loop_
_entity.id
_entity.type
_entity.pdbx_description
1 polymer ?
#
loop_
_entity_poly.entity_id
_entity_poly.type
_entity_poly.pdbx_seq_one_letter_code
_entity_poly.pdbx_strand_id
1 'polypeptide(L)'
;MERLGIIRKGAPAPLNYNPEAKIYVMNLFDVLIKIRDDMFAGRQQNLGGEDLMLIDNGLDNFLRYRSEVGARVERLKTVNLRLQTDIVYLKDILAKTQATDIPEAVIDLKLLELTHQAGLQVGSKLMGLSLLNFLR
;
A
#
# COMPACT_ATOMS: atom_id res chain seq x y z
N MET A 1 18.19 0.35 -13.60
CA MET A 1 18.68 -1.03 -13.37
C MET A 1 19.52 -1.13 -12.10
N GLU A 2 20.57 -0.30 -11.93
CA GLU A 2 21.44 -0.31 -10.73
C GLU A 2 20.69 0.09 -9.45
N ARG A 3 19.96 1.22 -9.47
CA ARG A 3 19.09 1.63 -8.33
C ARG A 3 17.89 0.72 -8.08
N LEU A 4 17.58 -0.15 -9.04
CA LEU A 4 16.53 -1.17 -8.93
C LEU A 4 17.07 -2.49 -8.36
N GLY A 5 18.36 -2.56 -8.01
CA GLY A 5 18.99 -3.77 -7.47
C GLY A 5 19.12 -4.90 -8.48
N ILE A 6 19.04 -4.63 -9.79
CA ILE A 6 19.05 -5.68 -10.83
C ILE A 6 20.49 -6.04 -11.24
N ILE A 7 21.41 -5.08 -11.16
CA ILE A 7 22.79 -5.19 -11.66
C ILE A 7 23.77 -4.99 -10.50
N ARG A 8 24.75 -5.89 -10.37
CA ARG A 8 25.88 -5.80 -9.44
C ARG A 8 27.00 -4.95 -10.03
N LYS A 9 27.48 -3.98 -9.23
CA LYS A 9 28.60 -3.11 -9.62
C LYS A 9 29.93 -3.89 -9.58
N GLY A 10 30.75 -3.71 -10.61
CA GLY A 10 32.11 -4.29 -10.70
C GLY A 10 32.19 -5.68 -11.33
N ALA A 11 31.07 -6.30 -11.68
CA ALA A 11 31.05 -7.53 -12.49
C ALA A 11 31.01 -7.17 -13.99
N PRO A 12 31.75 -7.91 -14.86
CA PRO A 12 31.71 -7.69 -16.31
C PRO A 12 30.37 -8.13 -16.89
N ALA A 13 29.81 -7.33 -17.82
CA ALA A 13 28.66 -7.75 -18.61
C ALA A 13 29.05 -8.94 -19.51
N PRO A 14 28.16 -9.93 -19.74
CA PRO A 14 26.75 -9.98 -19.34
C PRO A 14 26.47 -10.59 -17.95
N LEU A 15 27.50 -10.97 -17.18
CA LEU A 15 27.36 -11.68 -15.90
C LEU A 15 27.29 -10.74 -14.68
N ASN A 16 26.77 -9.53 -14.88
CA ASN A 16 26.70 -8.50 -13.85
C ASN A 16 25.34 -8.41 -13.15
N TYR A 17 24.63 -9.53 -13.02
CA TYR A 17 23.37 -9.62 -12.30
C TYR A 17 23.54 -9.55 -10.78
N ASN A 18 22.48 -9.18 -10.06
CA ASN A 18 22.43 -9.25 -8.59
C ASN A 18 22.65 -10.70 -8.09
N PRO A 19 23.39 -10.93 -6.98
CA PRO A 19 23.59 -12.26 -6.39
C PRO A 19 22.31 -13.06 -6.11
N GLU A 20 21.19 -12.39 -5.82
CA GLU A 20 19.89 -13.03 -5.56
C GLU A 20 19.07 -13.24 -6.84
N ALA A 21 19.56 -12.75 -7.99
CA ALA A 21 18.88 -12.96 -9.26
C ALA A 21 18.92 -14.44 -9.63
N LYS A 22 17.75 -15.03 -9.89
CA LYS A 22 17.66 -16.39 -10.42
C LYS A 22 18.03 -16.36 -11.91
N ILE A 23 19.27 -16.74 -12.22
CA ILE A 23 19.76 -16.78 -13.60
C ILE A 23 19.45 -18.14 -14.20
N TYR A 24 18.82 -18.12 -15.38
CA TYR A 24 18.67 -19.30 -16.21
C TYR A 24 19.78 -19.29 -17.25
N VAL A 25 20.53 -20.39 -17.33
CA VAL A 25 21.68 -20.57 -18.24
C VAL A 25 21.27 -20.48 -19.71
N MET A 26 19.99 -20.69 -20.01
CA MET A 26 19.43 -20.49 -21.35
C MET A 26 18.09 -19.75 -21.22
N ASN A 27 18.03 -18.56 -21.78
CA ASN A 27 16.81 -17.77 -21.90
C ASN A 27 16.20 -17.95 -23.32
N LEU A 28 14.94 -17.53 -23.51
CA LEU A 28 14.26 -17.67 -24.81
C LEU A 28 15.02 -16.99 -25.95
N PHE A 29 15.71 -15.87 -25.70
CA PHE A 29 16.51 -15.20 -26.72
C PHE A 29 17.75 -16.01 -27.10
N ASP A 30 18.39 -16.69 -26.15
CA ASP A 30 19.51 -17.59 -26.44
C ASP A 30 19.05 -18.76 -27.32
N VAL A 31 17.84 -19.29 -27.06
CA VAL A 31 17.21 -20.31 -27.90
C VAL A 31 16.94 -19.79 -29.31
N LEU A 32 16.37 -18.59 -29.45
CA LEU A 32 16.12 -17.98 -30.76
C LEU A 32 17.42 -17.73 -31.54
N ILE A 33 18.50 -17.34 -30.85
CA ILE A 33 19.83 -17.20 -31.45
C ILE A 33 20.37 -18.55 -31.91
N LYS A 34 20.24 -19.60 -31.10
CA LYS A 34 20.63 -20.96 -31.47
C LYS A 34 19.88 -21.44 -32.70
N ILE A 35 18.55 -21.28 -32.73
CA ILE A 35 17.70 -21.66 -33.87
C ILE A 35 18.16 -20.95 -35.13
N ARG A 36 18.40 -19.63 -35.07
CA ARG A 36 18.93 -18.85 -36.19
C ARG A 36 20.25 -19.42 -36.70
N ASP A 37 21.17 -19.75 -35.80
CA ASP A 37 22.49 -20.27 -36.16
C ASP A 37 22.42 -21.70 -36.72
N ASP A 38 21.48 -22.52 -36.22
CA ASP A 38 21.21 -23.87 -36.73
C ASP A 38 20.54 -23.81 -38.12
N MET A 39 19.68 -22.81 -38.38
CA MET A 39 19.15 -22.51 -39.71
C MET A 39 20.24 -22.09 -40.69
N PHE A 40 21.13 -21.17 -40.31
CA PHE A 40 22.22 -20.72 -41.19
C PHE A 40 23.23 -21.82 -41.48
N ALA A 41 23.47 -22.72 -40.52
CA ALA A 41 24.38 -23.86 -40.68
C ALA A 41 23.75 -25.07 -41.39
N GLY A 42 22.45 -25.02 -41.74
CA GLY A 42 21.74 -26.14 -42.38
C GLY A 42 21.57 -27.37 -41.49
N ARG A 43 21.55 -27.20 -40.17
CA ARG A 43 21.46 -28.30 -39.18
C ARG A 43 20.01 -28.75 -39.00
N GLN A 44 19.43 -29.34 -40.05
CA GLN A 44 18.02 -29.73 -40.10
C GLN A 44 17.59 -30.69 -38.97
N GLN A 45 18.50 -31.58 -38.53
CA GLN A 45 18.21 -32.52 -37.43
C GLN A 45 18.04 -31.81 -36.08
N ASN A 46 18.77 -30.71 -35.85
CA ASN A 46 18.63 -29.92 -34.62
C ASN A 46 17.33 -29.13 -34.60
N LEU A 47 17.00 -28.51 -35.74
CA LEU A 47 15.80 -27.69 -35.92
C LEU A 47 14.51 -28.46 -35.63
N GLY A 48 14.44 -29.73 -36.05
CA GLY A 48 13.25 -30.57 -35.86
C GLY A 48 13.14 -31.25 -34.50
N GLY A 49 14.14 -31.12 -33.62
CA GLY A 49 14.20 -31.86 -32.36
C GLY A 49 14.60 -30.98 -31.19
N GLU A 50 15.91 -30.80 -31.00
CA GLU A 50 16.48 -30.07 -29.88
C GLU A 50 15.94 -28.63 -29.79
N ASP A 51 15.93 -27.92 -30.91
CA ASP A 51 15.52 -26.53 -30.98
C ASP A 51 14.05 -26.31 -30.62
N LEU A 52 13.18 -27.21 -31.08
CA LEU A 52 11.76 -27.21 -30.73
C LEU A 52 11.55 -27.49 -29.24
N MET A 53 12.29 -28.45 -28.68
CA MET A 53 12.23 -28.71 -27.24
C MET A 53 12.71 -27.50 -26.43
N LEU A 54 13.77 -26.81 -26.88
CA LEU A 54 14.30 -25.64 -26.18
C LEU A 54 13.34 -24.45 -26.25
N ILE A 55 12.65 -24.21 -27.38
CA ILE A 55 11.70 -23.11 -27.49
C ILE A 55 10.45 -23.36 -26.64
N ASP A 56 9.97 -24.60 -26.57
CA ASP A 56 8.86 -24.99 -25.71
C ASP A 56 9.20 -24.75 -24.23
N ASN A 57 10.37 -25.22 -23.78
CA ASN A 57 10.85 -24.96 -22.42
C ASN A 57 11.01 -23.46 -22.13
N GLY A 58 11.50 -22.68 -23.09
CA GLY A 58 11.62 -21.24 -22.99
C GLY A 58 10.26 -20.55 -22.85
N LEU A 59 9.27 -21.01 -23.62
CA LEU A 59 7.90 -20.51 -23.59
C LEU A 59 7.20 -20.85 -22.27
N ASP A 60 7.34 -22.08 -21.78
CA ASP A 60 6.78 -22.50 -20.49
C ASP A 60 7.34 -21.66 -19.33
N ASN A 61 8.64 -21.37 -19.36
CA ASN A 61 9.25 -20.50 -18.37
C ASN A 61 8.69 -19.08 -18.43
N PHE A 62 8.55 -18.53 -19.65
CA PHE A 62 7.94 -17.21 -19.85
C PHE A 62 6.48 -17.17 -19.35
N LEU A 63 5.67 -18.17 -19.69
CA LEU A 63 4.28 -18.28 -19.26
C LEU A 63 4.16 -18.40 -17.74
N ARG A 64 5.05 -19.16 -17.10
CA ARG A 64 5.12 -19.26 -15.63
C ARG A 64 5.34 -17.89 -15.00
N TYR A 65 6.34 -17.13 -15.46
CA TYR A 65 6.61 -15.80 -14.91
C TYR A 65 5.48 -14.80 -15.19
N ARG A 66 4.92 -14.83 -16.40
CA ARG A 66 3.75 -14.00 -16.74
C ARG A 66 2.58 -14.30 -15.82
N SER A 67 2.34 -15.57 -15.50
CA SER A 67 1.27 -16.00 -14.59
C SER A 67 1.53 -15.53 -13.16
N GLU A 68 2.77 -15.61 -12.68
CA GLU A 68 3.15 -15.10 -11.36
C GLU A 68 2.95 -13.58 -11.25
N VAL A 69 3.37 -12.83 -12.26
CA VAL A 69 3.13 -11.38 -12.34
C VAL A 69 1.62 -11.09 -12.36
N GLY A 70 0.85 -11.81 -13.16
CA GLY A 70 -0.61 -11.70 -13.21
C GLY A 70 -1.27 -11.92 -11.84
N ALA A 71 -0.85 -12.96 -11.12
CA ALA A 71 -1.34 -13.25 -9.76
C ALA A 71 -1.00 -12.13 -8.77
N ARG A 72 0.22 -11.57 -8.83
CA ARG A 72 0.62 -10.42 -8.00
C ARG A 72 -0.20 -9.17 -8.32
N VAL A 73 -0.47 -8.90 -9.60
CA VAL A 73 -1.32 -7.78 -10.03
C VAL A 73 -2.74 -7.94 -9.50
N GLU A 74 -3.33 -9.13 -9.60
CA GLU A 74 -4.68 -9.39 -9.08
C GLU A 74 -4.76 -9.24 -7.57
N ARG A 75 -3.73 -9.72 -6.84
CA ARG A 75 -3.61 -9.48 -5.39
C ARG A 75 -3.55 -7.99 -5.08
N LEU A 76 -2.73 -7.20 -5.79
CA LEU A 76 -2.63 -5.76 -5.59
C LEU A 76 -3.96 -5.05 -5.85
N LYS A 77 -4.69 -5.44 -6.90
CA LYS A 77 -6.02 -4.92 -7.21
C LYS A 77 -7.03 -5.23 -6.11
N THR A 78 -7.05 -6.46 -5.62
CA THR A 78 -7.92 -6.88 -4.51
C THR A 78 -7.61 -6.11 -3.23
N VAL A 79 -6.33 -5.94 -2.89
CA VAL A 79 -5.91 -5.15 -1.73
C VAL A 79 -6.29 -3.68 -1.89
N ASN A 80 -6.14 -3.11 -3.09
CA ASN A 80 -6.51 -1.73 -3.35
C ASN A 80 -8.02 -1.50 -3.14
N LEU A 81 -8.86 -2.41 -3.66
CA LEU A 81 -10.32 -2.37 -3.44
C LEU A 81 -10.67 -2.43 -1.95
N ARG A 82 -10.02 -3.32 -1.18
CA ARG A 82 -10.21 -3.40 0.27
C ARG A 82 -9.83 -2.10 0.96
N LEU A 83 -8.67 -1.53 0.63
CA LEU A 83 -8.20 -0.27 1.21
C LEU A 83 -9.15 0.90 0.93
N GLN A 84 -9.75 0.96 -0.26
CA GLN A 84 -10.75 1.98 -0.57
C GLN A 84 -11.99 1.86 0.33
N THR A 85 -12.47 0.65 0.57
CA THR A 85 -13.57 0.38 1.51
C THR A 85 -13.18 0.74 2.94
N ASP A 86 -12.00 0.32 3.38
CA ASP A 86 -11.49 0.59 4.73
C ASP A 86 -11.36 2.10 4.99
N ILE A 87 -10.89 2.88 4.00
CA ILE A 87 -10.80 4.34 4.12
C ILE A 87 -12.16 4.97 4.39
N VAL A 88 -13.21 4.55 3.68
CA VAL A 88 -14.56 5.10 3.89
C VAL A 88 -15.09 4.71 5.26
N TYR A 89 -14.94 3.44 5.64
CA TYR A 89 -15.39 2.94 6.94
C TYR A 89 -14.67 3.61 8.11
N LEU A 90 -13.34 3.75 8.03
CA LEU A 90 -12.55 4.43 9.07
C LEU A 90 -12.87 5.92 9.16
N LYS A 91 -13.16 6.59 8.04
CA LYS A 91 -13.65 7.98 8.05
C LYS A 91 -15.00 8.11 8.75
N ASP A 92 -15.93 7.18 8.53
CA ASP A 92 -17.24 7.17 9.19
C ASP A 92 -17.09 6.94 10.71
N ILE A 93 -16.24 5.99 11.13
CA ILE A 93 -15.92 5.79 12.55
C ILE A 93 -15.33 7.07 13.15
N LEU A 94 -14.32 7.65 12.51
CA LEU A 94 -13.67 8.87 13.01
C LEU A 94 -14.66 10.02 13.15
N ALA A 95 -15.53 10.20 12.15
CA ALA A 95 -16.57 11.22 12.18
C ALA A 95 -17.54 11.01 13.35
N LYS A 96 -17.98 9.76 13.60
CA LYS A 96 -18.88 9.43 14.72
C LYS A 96 -18.22 9.66 16.09
N THR A 97 -16.94 9.32 16.24
CA THR A 97 -16.21 9.56 17.49
C THR A 97 -16.02 11.06 17.73
N GLN A 98 -15.47 11.81 16.77
CA GLN A 98 -15.28 13.27 16.91
C GLN A 98 -16.60 14.04 17.07
N ALA A 99 -17.65 13.64 16.34
CA ALA A 99 -18.97 14.26 16.45
C ALA A 99 -19.70 13.90 17.74
N THR A 100 -19.26 12.91 18.53
CA THR A 100 -19.81 12.63 19.87
C THR A 100 -19.12 13.52 20.92
N ASP A 101 -17.80 13.71 20.79
CA ASP A 101 -17.02 14.52 21.73
C ASP A 101 -17.36 16.02 21.67
N ILE A 102 -17.66 16.56 20.48
CA ILE A 102 -17.98 18.00 20.32
C ILE A 102 -19.31 18.39 21.03
N PRO A 103 -20.44 17.69 20.84
CA PRO A 103 -21.69 17.95 21.56
C PRO A 103 -21.54 17.87 23.08
N GLU A 104 -20.80 16.88 23.58
CA GLU A 104 -20.59 16.70 25.02
C GLU A 104 -19.77 17.87 25.60
N ALA A 105 -18.68 18.27 24.93
CA ALA A 105 -17.90 19.44 25.31
C ALA A 105 -18.71 20.76 25.28
N VAL A 106 -19.66 20.90 24.33
CA VAL A 106 -20.56 22.06 24.25
C VAL A 106 -21.56 22.07 25.41
N ILE A 107 -22.12 20.91 25.78
CA ILE A 107 -23.02 20.78 26.93
C ILE A 107 -22.28 21.13 28.22
N ASP A 108 -21.09 20.58 28.42
CA ASP A 108 -20.26 20.85 29.60
C ASP A 108 -19.91 22.34 29.71
N LEU A 109 -19.54 22.97 28.60
CA LEU A 109 -19.28 24.41 28.57
C LEU A 109 -20.53 25.22 28.94
N LYS A 110 -21.70 24.84 28.43
CA LYS A 110 -22.96 25.51 28.76
C LYS A 110 -23.35 25.33 30.22
N LEU A 111 -23.10 24.16 30.79
CA LEU A 111 -23.31 23.91 32.22
C LEU A 111 -22.40 24.79 33.07
N LEU A 112 -21.12 24.93 32.69
CA LEU A 112 -20.17 25.80 33.38
C LEU A 112 -20.61 27.29 33.30
N GLU A 113 -21.11 27.73 32.15
CA GLU A 113 -21.61 29.08 31.95
C GLU A 113 -22.85 29.37 32.82
N LEU A 114 -23.81 28.45 32.85
CA LEU A 114 -25.03 28.56 33.66
C LEU A 114 -24.73 28.60 35.16
N THR A 115 -23.84 27.71 35.62
CA THR A 115 -23.45 27.66 37.04
C THR A 115 -22.70 28.93 37.45
N HIS A 116 -21.83 29.46 36.59
CA HIS A 116 -21.16 30.74 36.82
C HIS A 116 -22.15 31.91 36.90
N GLN A 117 -23.11 31.99 35.97
CA GLN A 117 -24.16 33.01 36.00
C GLN A 117 -25.03 32.92 37.26
N ALA A 118 -25.41 31.71 37.67
CA ALA A 118 -26.14 31.49 38.92
C ALA A 118 -25.31 31.93 40.14
N GLY A 119 -24.02 31.62 40.16
CA GLY A 119 -23.08 32.08 41.19
C GLY A 119 -22.99 33.61 41.28
N LEU A 120 -22.88 34.30 40.14
CA LEU A 120 -22.90 35.76 40.09
C LEU A 120 -24.24 36.35 40.56
N GLN A 121 -25.37 35.75 40.18
CA GLN A 121 -26.69 36.17 40.67
C GLN A 121 -26.83 36.01 42.17
N VAL A 122 -26.41 34.87 42.72
CA VAL A 122 -26.45 34.61 44.17
C VAL A 122 -25.48 35.56 44.89
N GLY A 123 -24.28 35.75 44.38
CA GLY A 123 -23.27 36.67 44.92
C GLY A 123 -23.76 38.11 44.95
N SER A 124 -24.36 38.60 43.86
CA SER A 124 -24.94 39.95 43.82
C SER A 124 -26.13 40.11 44.77
N LYS A 125 -26.98 39.09 44.92
CA LYS A 125 -28.08 39.07 45.90
C LYS A 125 -27.57 39.09 47.35
N LEU A 126 -26.47 38.39 47.63
CA LEU A 126 -25.78 38.43 48.93
C LEU A 126 -25.15 39.80 49.20
N MET A 127 -24.49 40.41 48.21
CA MET A 127 -23.90 41.75 48.35
C MET A 127 -24.95 42.84 48.62
N GLY A 128 -26.17 42.69 48.09
CA GLY A 128 -27.29 43.58 48.39
C GLY A 128 -27.91 43.41 49.79
N LEU A 129 -27.66 42.28 50.46
CA LEU A 129 -28.13 42.04 51.83
C LEU A 129 -27.14 42.66 52.82
N SER A 130 -27.36 43.91 53.23
CA SER A 130 -26.56 44.52 54.29
C SER A 130 -26.96 43.96 55.67
N LEU A 131 -25.98 43.83 56.58
CA LEU A 131 -26.18 43.44 57.98
C LEU A 131 -27.24 44.29 58.72
N LEU A 132 -27.51 45.51 58.23
CA LEU A 132 -28.53 46.42 58.78
C LEU A 132 -29.96 45.91 58.57
N ASN A 133 -30.21 45.08 57.55
CA ASN A 133 -31.53 44.51 57.26
C ASN A 133 -31.93 43.40 58.27
N PHE A 134 -30.98 42.83 58.99
CA PHE A 134 -31.22 41.81 60.02
C PHE A 134 -31.43 42.41 61.43
N LEU A 135 -31.35 43.74 61.58
CA LEU A 135 -31.51 44.46 62.86
C LEU A 135 -32.83 45.24 62.97
N ARG A 136 -33.84 44.94 62.13
CA ARG A 136 -35.22 45.44 62.28
C ARG A 136 -36.14 44.37 62.83
#